data_AF-A0A0C2D4I4-F1
#
_entry.id   AF-A0A0C2D4I4-F1
#
_cell.length_a   1.000
_cell.length_b   1.000
_cell.length_c   1.000
_cell.angle_alpha   90.00
_cell.angle_beta   90.00
_cell.angle_gamma   90.00
#
_symmetry.space_group_name_H-M   'P 1'
#
loop_
_entity.id
_entity.type
_entity.pdbx_description
1 polymer ?
#
loop_
_entity_poly.entity_id
_entity_poly.type
_entity_poly.pdbx_seq_one_letter_code
_entity_poly.pdbx_strand_id
1 'polypeptide(L)' 'MVIKQAIDSPMLHNQFTPDISQIDDFSPEELKSILDWKYGQKFRNTTGHEGIVQGITIDRTGVRACDDFRRKTKQIPSGY' A
#
# COMPACT_ATOMS: atom_id res chain seq x y z
N MET A 1 -1.63 14.94 4.82
CA MET A 1 -1.65 13.48 5.08
C MET A 1 -0.39 13.13 5.83
N VAL A 2 -0.47 12.41 6.95
CA VAL A 2 0.73 11.99 7.68
C VAL A 2 1.39 10.88 6.87
N ILE A 3 2.71 10.92 6.66
CA ILE A 3 3.43 9.93 5.83
C ILE A 3 3.14 8.48 6.26
N LYS A 4 2.96 8.25 7.57
CA LYS A 4 2.57 6.93 8.09
C LYS A 4 1.22 6.44 7.54
N GLN A 5 0.23 7.33 7.46
CA GLN A 5 -1.08 7.00 6.86
C GLN A 5 -0.93 6.63 5.38
N ALA A 6 0.00 7.26 4.66
CA ALA A 6 0.28 6.93 3.26
C ALA A 6 0.88 5.53 3.11
N ILE A 7 1.85 5.19 3.96
CA ILE A 7 2.52 3.88 3.96
C ILE A 7 1.54 2.77 4.36
N ASP A 8 0.73 3.01 5.38
CA ASP A 8 -0.21 2.01 5.91
C ASP A 8 -1.49 1.87 5.08
N SER A 9 -1.68 2.73 4.06
CA SER A 9 -2.85 2.63 3.18
C SER A 9 -2.80 1.35 2.34
N PRO A 10 -3.96 0.71 2.06
CA PRO A 10 -4.03 -0.46 1.19
C PRO A 10 -3.47 -0.17 -0.21
N MET A 11 -2.81 -1.17 -0.79
CA MET A 11 -2.22 -1.08 -2.13
C MET A 11 -3.07 -1.80 -3.18
N LEU A 12 -3.04 -1.25 -4.39
CA LEU A 12 -3.62 -1.80 -5.61
C LEU A 12 -2.56 -1.76 -6.71
N HIS A 13 -2.39 -2.87 -7.44
CA HIS A 13 -1.41 -2.98 -8.52
C HIS A 13 -2.01 -3.68 -9.74
N ASN A 14 -1.72 -3.18 -10.94
CA ASN A 14 -2.02 -3.86 -12.20
C ASN A 14 -0.88 -3.57 -13.18
N GLN A 15 -0.31 -4.60 -13.77
CA GLN A 15 0.85 -4.51 -14.67
C GLN A 15 0.51 -4.86 -16.13
N PHE A 16 -0.76 -4.77 -16.50
CA PHE A 16 -1.34 -5.12 -17.80
C PHE A 16 -1.31 -6.62 -18.14
N THR A 17 -0.18 -7.31 -17.94
CA THR A 17 -0.04 -8.75 -18.16
C THR A 17 0.48 -9.45 -16.89
N PRO A 18 -0.30 -10.36 -16.27
CA PRO A 18 -1.69 -10.71 -16.62
C PRO A 18 -2.66 -9.55 -16.38
N ASP A 19 -3.81 -9.57 -17.07
CA ASP A 19 -4.92 -8.61 -16.87
C ASP A 19 -5.70 -8.94 -15.58
N ILE A 20 -5.01 -8.76 -14.46
CA ILE A 20 -5.51 -9.02 -13.11
C ILE A 20 -4.96 -7.93 -12.19
N SER A 21 -5.87 -7.26 -11.49
CA SER A 21 -5.53 -6.34 -10.41
C SER A 21 -5.21 -7.12 -9.13
N GLN A 22 -4.07 -6.82 -8.52
CA GLN A 22 -3.65 -7.33 -7.23
C GLN A 22 -4.02 -6.33 -6.15
N ILE A 23 -4.58 -6.81 -5.05
CA ILE A 23 -5.14 -5.95 -4.00
C ILE A 23 -4.83 -6.51 -2.62
N ASP A 24 -4.49 -5.62 -1.68
CA ASP A 24 -4.26 -5.98 -0.27
C ASP A 24 -5.55 -6.51 0.39
N ASP A 25 -5.41 -7.48 1.30
CA ASP A 25 -6.54 -8.14 1.99
C ASP A 25 -7.40 -7.17 2.82
N PHE A 26 -6.82 -6.07 3.30
CA PHE A 26 -7.51 -5.06 4.11
C PHE A 26 -7.99 -3.86 3.27
N SER A 27 -8.02 -4.01 1.94
CA SER A 27 -8.63 -3.00 1.07
C SER A 27 -10.15 -2.93 1.27
N PRO A 28 -10.78 -1.75 1.13
CA PRO A 28 -12.23 -1.62 1.28
C PRO A 28 -13.00 -2.50 0.29
N GLU A 29 -13.86 -3.37 0.80
CA GLU A 29 -14.70 -4.27 -0.01
C GLU A 29 -15.62 -3.52 -0.98
N GLU A 30 -16.10 -2.34 -0.59
CA GLU A 30 -16.93 -1.48 -1.45
C GLU A 30 -16.16 -1.02 -2.71
N LEU A 31 -14.88 -0.63 -2.55
CA LEU A 31 -14.04 -0.24 -3.68
C LEU A 31 -13.83 -1.41 -4.64
N LYS A 32 -13.49 -2.59 -4.09
CA LYS A 32 -13.31 -3.82 -4.86
C LYS A 32 -14.59 -4.18 -5.63
N SER A 33 -15.74 -4.09 -4.97
CA SER A 33 -17.04 -4.34 -5.58
C SER A 33 -17.31 -3.37 -6.74
N ILE A 34 -17.13 -2.06 -6.55
CA ILE A 34 -17.33 -1.04 -7.59
C ILE A 34 -16.45 -1.29 -8.80
N LEU A 35 -15.18 -1.62 -8.58
CA LEU A 35 -14.24 -1.87 -9.65
C LEU A 35 -14.57 -3.13 -10.45
N ASP A 36 -15.07 -4.17 -9.79
CA ASP A 36 -15.56 -5.38 -10.42
C ASP A 36 -16.87 -5.12 -11.19
N TRP A 37 -17.95 -4.71 -10.52
CA TRP A 37 -19.26 -4.64 -11.16
C TRP A 37 -19.37 -3.55 -12.24
N LYS A 38 -18.71 -2.39 -12.04
CA LYS A 38 -18.85 -1.24 -12.95
C LYS A 38 -17.82 -1.24 -14.07
N TYR A 39 -16.62 -1.74 -13.79
CA TYR A 39 -15.49 -1.65 -14.72
C TYR A 39 -14.93 -3.01 -15.14
N GLY A 40 -15.49 -4.11 -14.63
CA GLY A 40 -15.09 -5.48 -15.00
C GLY A 40 -13.70 -5.86 -14.52
N GLN A 41 -13.15 -5.18 -13.51
CA GLN A 41 -11.80 -5.49 -13.03
C GLN A 41 -11.78 -6.85 -12.34
N LYS A 42 -10.82 -7.68 -12.76
CA LYS A 42 -10.56 -8.97 -12.15
C LYS A 42 -9.56 -8.80 -11.01
N PHE A 43 -9.88 -9.36 -9.85
CA PHE A 43 -9.03 -9.26 -8.68
C PHE A 43 -8.40 -10.59 -8.29
N ARG A 44 -7.21 -10.48 -7.70
CA ARG A 44 -6.57 -11.55 -6.94
C ARG A 44 -5.92 -10.94 -5.70
N ASN A 45 -6.08 -11.58 -4.54
CA ASN A 45 -5.40 -11.12 -3.34
C ASN A 45 -3.87 -11.25 -3.51
N THR A 46 -3.15 -10.26 -3.00
CA THR A 46 -1.69 -10.21 -3.12
C THR A 46 -1.08 -11.28 -2.22
N THR A 47 -0.49 -12.33 -2.82
CA THR A 47 0.22 -13.38 -2.05
C THR A 47 1.75 -13.24 -2.09
N GLY A 48 2.28 -12.17 -2.71
CA GLY A 48 3.73 -12.01 -2.89
C GLY A 48 4.26 -10.64 -3.33
N HIS A 49 3.39 -9.69 -3.71
CA HIS A 49 3.77 -8.30 -4.01
C HIS A 49 3.31 -7.35 -2.91
N GLU A 50 3.74 -7.60 -1.69
CA GLU A 50 3.67 -6.59 -0.63
C GLU A 50 4.76 -5.56 -0.95
N GLY A 51 4.40 -4.45 -1.59
CA GLY A 51 5.34 -3.34 -1.74
C GLY A 51 5.73 -2.84 -0.35
N ILE A 52 7.00 -2.99 0.02
CA ILE A 52 7.50 -2.46 1.29
C ILE A 52 7.96 -1.02 1.07
N VAL A 53 7.27 -0.07 1.71
CA VAL A 53 7.56 1.37 1.55
C VAL A 53 8.32 1.91 2.76
N GLN A 54 9.47 2.51 2.52
CA GLN A 54 10.17 3.34 3.50
C GLN A 54 10.03 4.79 3.09
N GLY A 55 9.57 5.64 4.00
CA GLY A 55 9.28 7.03 3.70
C GLY A 55 9.94 8.00 4.66
N ILE A 56 10.43 9.11 4.12
CA ILE A 56 10.85 10.30 4.88
C ILE A 56 10.13 11.52 4.31
N THR A 57 9.56 12.34 5.19
CA THR A 57 8.99 13.64 4.83
C THR A 57 9.60 14.73 5.69
N ILE A 58 9.75 15.91 5.10
CA ILE A 58 10.28 17.09 5.77
C ILE A 58 9.23 18.18 5.63
N ASP A 59 8.79 18.73 6.75
CA ASP A 59 7.89 19.89 6.78
C ASP A 59 8.35 20.91 7.85
N ARG A 60 7.55 21.95 8.07
CA ARG A 60 7.87 23.01 9.06
C ARG A 60 7.99 22.49 10.50
N THR A 61 7.44 21.31 10.80
CA THR A 61 7.49 20.67 12.12
C THR A 61 8.70 19.74 12.28
N GLY A 62 9.45 19.50 11.21
CA GLY A 62 10.68 18.72 11.21
C GLY A 62 10.64 17.53 10.26
N VAL A 63 11.45 16.52 10.59
CA VAL A 63 11.62 15.29 9.81
C VAL A 63 10.73 14.20 10.39
N ARG A 64 9.98 13.51 9.52
CA ARG A 64 9.21 12.31 9.88
C ARG A 64 9.67 11.15 9.01
N ALA A 65 10.21 10.12 9.65
CA ALA A 65 10.59 8.86 9.02
C ALA A 65 9.64 7.75 9.47
N CYS A 66 9.14 6.94 8.55
CA CYS A 66 8.16 5.89 8.82
C CYS A 66 8.51 4.60 8.07
N ASP A 67 8.24 3.49 8.74
CA ASP A 67 8.39 2.14 8.25
C ASP A 67 7.06 1.55 7.75
N ASP A 68 7.15 0.42 7.07
CA ASP A 68 6.02 -0.36 6.59
C ASP A 68 5.77 -1.54 7.52
N PHE A 69 4.53 -1.66 8.02
CA PHE A 69 4.16 -2.77 8.89
C PHE A 69 4.16 -4.13 8.16
N ARG A 70 4.08 -4.12 6.82
CA ARG A 70 4.13 -5.35 6.00
C ARG A 70 5.51 -6.02 6.04
N ARG A 71 6.57 -5.30 6.45
CA ARG A 71 7.93 -5.84 6.51
C ARG A 71 8.06 -6.86 7.65
N LYS A 72 8.35 -8.11 7.30
CA LYS A 72 8.48 -9.24 8.26
C LYS A 72 9.82 -9.30 9.01
N THR A 73 10.78 -8.46 8.66
CA THR A 73 12.10 -8.38 9.33
C THR A 73 12.23 -7.03 10.04
N LYS A 74 13.06 -6.95 11.09
CA LYS A 74 13.28 -5.71 11.83
C LYS A 74 13.61 -4.53 10.91
N GLN A 75 12.80 -3.49 11.02
CA GLN A 75 12.95 -2.20 10.34
C GLN A 75 12.53 -1.14 11.34
N ILE A 76 13.37 -0.14 11.59
CA ILE A 76 13.09 0.93 12.55
C ILE A 76 13.60 2.24 11.96
N PRO A 77 12.74 3.25 11.75
CA PRO A 77 13.19 4.59 11.41
C PRO A 77 14.03 5.19 12.55
N SER A 78 15.21 5.74 12.25
CA SER A 78 16.09 6.37 13.23
C SER A 78 16.79 7.61 12.65
N GLY A 79 17.25 8.51 13.52
CA GLY A 79 17.93 9.76 13.16
C GLY A 79 18.57 10.43 14.38
N TYR A 80 19.35 11.49 14.16
CA TYR A 80 20.01 12.33 15.16
C TYR A 80 19.85 13.81 14.82
#